data_AF-A0A518BSJ1-F1
#
_entry.id   AF-A0A518BSJ1-F1
#
_cell.length_a   1.000
_cell.length_b   1.000
_cell.length_c   1.000
_cell.angle_alpha   90.00
_cell.angle_beta   90.00
_cell.angle_gamma   90.00
#
_symmetry.space_group_name_H-M   'P 1'
#
loop_
_entity.id
_entity.type
_entity.pdbx_description
1 polymer ?
#
loop_
_entity_poly.entity_id
_entity_poly.type
_entity_poly.pdbx_seq_one_letter_code
_entity_poly.pdbx_strand_id
1 'polypeptide(L)'
;MERPQEPLRARRPSTPVDAAEAVTPGPTTWRVLSHLGAYGFYVLPILGDLIPIFVIWITKGREDPEVERHARASLNFQLSIWIMKLVTIPLCLILIGFPALAVLILIDLALPLVAAIRAGNGKFFEYPLAFELIGPPVQDGREAGADEGDARPAMGA
;
A
#
# COMPACT_ATOMS: atom_id res chain seq x y z
N MET A 1 38.08 -39.87 20.43
CA MET A 1 36.84 -39.09 20.29
C MET A 1 37.11 -37.96 19.30
N GLU A 2 36.97 -38.23 18.01
CA GLU A 2 37.02 -37.22 16.95
C GLU A 2 35.68 -37.30 16.22
N ARG A 3 34.95 -36.18 16.13
CA ARG A 3 33.72 -36.13 15.33
C ARG A 3 34.10 -36.18 13.86
N PRO A 4 33.45 -37.02 13.02
CA PRO A 4 33.62 -36.97 11.58
C PRO A 4 33.29 -35.56 11.07
N GLN A 5 34.22 -34.93 10.37
CA GLN A 5 34.01 -33.68 9.65
C GLN A 5 33.00 -33.95 8.54
N GLU A 6 31.80 -33.38 8.65
CA GLU A 6 30.86 -33.32 7.53
C GLU A 6 31.58 -32.65 6.35
N PRO A 7 31.66 -33.28 5.16
CA PRO A 7 32.30 -32.64 4.03
C PRO A 7 31.52 -31.36 3.74
N LEU A 8 32.23 -30.23 3.82
CA LEU A 8 31.74 -28.90 3.50
C LEU A 8 31.00 -28.97 2.17
N ARG A 9 29.66 -29.12 2.20
CA ARG A 9 28.86 -29.04 0.99
C ARG A 9 29.06 -27.63 0.50
N ALA A 10 29.87 -27.49 -0.54
CA ALA A 10 30.01 -26.26 -1.29
C ALA A 10 28.60 -25.75 -1.55
N ARG A 11 28.21 -24.69 -0.83
CA ARG A 11 26.96 -23.97 -1.07
C ARG A 11 27.10 -23.51 -2.49
N ARG A 12 26.45 -24.21 -3.43
CA ARG A 12 26.49 -23.83 -4.84
C ARG A 12 26.10 -22.35 -4.86
N PRO A 13 26.89 -21.47 -5.49
CA PRO A 13 26.40 -20.14 -5.75
C PRO A 13 25.10 -20.31 -6.53
N SER A 14 24.02 -19.90 -5.88
CA SER A 14 22.70 -19.71 -6.48
C SER A 14 22.91 -18.96 -7.79
N THR A 15 22.31 -19.46 -8.88
CA THR A 15 22.49 -18.92 -10.23
C THR A 15 22.29 -17.40 -10.26
N PRO A 16 22.86 -16.66 -11.24
CA PRO A 16 22.72 -15.20 -11.34
C PRO A 16 21.27 -14.69 -11.29
N VAL A 17 20.31 -15.55 -11.64
CA VAL A 17 18.86 -15.30 -11.53
C VAL A 17 18.43 -15.00 -10.08
N ASP A 18 18.94 -15.73 -9.09
CA ASP A 18 18.58 -15.55 -7.67
C ASP A 18 19.15 -14.23 -7.11
N ALA A 19 20.30 -13.79 -7.63
CA ALA A 19 20.90 -12.50 -7.26
C ALA A 19 20.16 -11.31 -7.88
N ALA A 20 19.57 -11.49 -9.06
CA ALA A 20 18.76 -10.48 -9.73
C ALA A 20 17.33 -10.38 -9.13
N GLU A 21 16.73 -11.50 -8.73
CA GLU A 21 15.44 -11.55 -8.04
C GLU A 21 15.50 -10.95 -6.63
N ALA A 22 16.65 -11.02 -5.96
CA ALA A 22 16.86 -10.39 -4.65
C ALA A 22 16.91 -8.84 -4.68
N VAL A 23 17.12 -8.23 -5.85
CA VAL A 23 17.26 -6.77 -6.01
C VAL A 23 15.93 -6.11 -6.40
N THR A 24 14.98 -6.84 -6.99
CA THR A 24 13.68 -6.28 -7.34
C THR A 24 12.80 -6.17 -6.09
N PRO A 25 12.15 -5.02 -5.85
CA PRO A 25 11.23 -4.89 -4.72
C PRO A 25 10.08 -5.90 -4.87
N GLY A 26 9.95 -6.82 -3.91
CA GLY A 26 8.85 -7.78 -3.88
C GLY A 26 7.51 -7.13 -3.49
N PRO A 27 6.40 -7.89 -3.56
CA PRO A 27 5.06 -7.42 -3.20
C PRO A 27 4.98 -6.72 -1.85
N THR A 28 5.62 -7.28 -0.81
CA THR A 28 5.67 -6.67 0.54
C THR A 28 6.34 -5.31 0.52
N THR A 29 7.41 -5.14 -0.24
CA THR A 29 8.12 -3.86 -0.35
C THR A 29 7.21 -2.80 -0.95
N TRP A 30 6.50 -3.12 -2.02
CA TRP A 30 5.55 -2.18 -2.63
C TRP A 30 4.41 -1.79 -1.68
N ARG A 31 3.89 -2.73 -0.88
CA ARG A 31 2.87 -2.42 0.14
C ARG A 31 3.38 -1.46 1.20
N VAL A 32 4.63 -1.59 1.64
CA VAL A 32 5.28 -0.66 2.59
C VAL A 32 5.49 0.70 1.93
N LEU A 33 6.04 0.72 0.71
CA LEU A 33 6.32 1.95 -0.03
C LEU A 33 5.06 2.75 -0.34
N SER A 34 3.92 2.08 -0.54
CA SER A 34 2.62 2.75 -0.69
C SER A 34 2.28 3.69 0.47
N HIS A 35 2.70 3.40 1.70
CA HIS A 35 2.47 4.29 2.85
C HIS A 35 3.63 5.26 3.07
N LEU A 36 4.87 4.80 2.89
CA LEU A 36 6.04 5.68 3.04
C LEU A 36 6.12 6.78 1.98
N GLY A 37 5.44 6.60 0.84
CA GLY A 37 5.26 7.64 -0.16
C GLY A 37 4.67 8.94 0.38
N ALA A 38 3.90 8.87 1.48
CA ALA A 38 3.36 10.06 2.16
C ALA A 38 4.47 11.02 2.65
N TYR A 39 5.68 10.53 2.91
CA TYR A 39 6.81 11.37 3.34
C TYR A 39 7.56 12.04 2.19
N GLY A 40 7.15 11.83 0.94
CA GLY A 40 7.79 12.50 -0.20
C GLY A 40 7.65 14.03 -0.17
N PHE A 41 6.78 14.57 0.69
CA PHE A 41 6.67 16.02 0.95
C PHE A 41 8.02 16.64 1.35
N TYR A 42 8.90 15.91 2.07
CA TYR A 42 10.21 16.41 2.46
C TYR A 42 11.14 16.68 1.27
N VAL A 43 10.84 16.11 0.10
CA VAL A 43 11.56 16.33 -1.16
C VAL A 43 10.82 17.34 -2.03
N LEU A 44 9.50 17.20 -2.14
CA LEU A 44 8.63 18.06 -2.94
C LEU A 44 7.51 18.66 -2.06
N PRO A 45 7.63 19.90 -1.59
CA PRO A 45 6.81 20.43 -0.49
C PRO A 45 5.33 20.64 -0.82
N ILE A 46 4.93 20.63 -2.10
CA ILE A 46 3.55 20.91 -2.51
C ILE A 46 2.76 19.63 -2.79
N LEU A 47 3.29 18.63 -3.49
CA LEU A 47 2.55 17.40 -3.84
C LEU A 47 3.37 16.12 -3.63
N GLY A 48 4.49 16.24 -2.92
CA GLY A 48 5.43 15.14 -2.73
C GLY A 48 4.88 13.97 -1.94
N ASP A 49 3.83 14.17 -1.15
CA ASP A 49 3.14 13.13 -0.39
C ASP A 49 2.14 12.31 -1.23
N LEU A 50 1.67 12.86 -2.35
CA LEU A 50 0.71 12.19 -3.24
C LEU A 50 1.39 11.49 -4.42
N ILE A 51 2.38 12.14 -5.04
CA ILE A 51 3.00 11.67 -6.29
C ILE A 51 3.58 10.25 -6.16
N PRO A 52 4.41 9.91 -5.15
CA PRO A 52 5.00 8.58 -5.05
C PRO A 52 3.95 7.48 -4.89
N ILE A 53 2.93 7.75 -4.08
CA ILE A 53 1.83 6.79 -3.84
C ILE A 53 1.03 6.59 -5.13
N PHE A 54 0.73 7.68 -5.84
CA PHE A 54 -0.01 7.63 -7.10
C PHE A 54 0.73 6.82 -8.16
N VAL A 55 2.05 7.03 -8.29
CA VAL A 55 2.89 6.25 -9.19
C VAL A 55 2.86 4.76 -8.84
N ILE A 56 2.98 4.41 -7.54
CA ILE A 56 2.89 3.02 -7.08
C ILE A 56 1.52 2.42 -7.40
N TRP A 57 0.44 3.17 -7.17
CA TRP A 57 -0.92 2.70 -7.44
C TRP A 57 -1.12 2.35 -8.93
N ILE A 58 -0.71 3.23 -9.86
CA ILE A 58 -0.94 3.01 -11.29
C ILE A 58 0.02 1.98 -11.91
N THR A 59 1.24 1.84 -11.38
CA THR A 59 2.25 0.91 -11.90
C THR A 59 2.14 -0.47 -11.26
N LYS A 60 2.16 -0.52 -9.92
CA LYS A 60 2.24 -1.77 -9.15
C LYS A 60 0.90 -2.24 -8.63
N GLY A 61 -0.06 -1.34 -8.44
CA GLY A 61 -1.44 -1.74 -8.11
C GLY A 61 -2.09 -2.59 -9.20
N ARG A 62 -1.72 -2.40 -10.47
CA ARG A 62 -2.23 -3.25 -11.56
C ARG A 62 -1.61 -4.66 -11.59
N GLU A 63 -0.47 -4.84 -10.93
CA GLU A 63 0.27 -6.10 -10.88
C GLU A 63 -0.13 -6.97 -9.67
N ASP A 64 -0.44 -6.34 -8.52
CA ASP A 64 -0.82 -7.03 -7.28
C ASP A 64 -2.04 -6.34 -6.61
N PRO A 65 -3.20 -7.03 -6.48
CA PRO A 65 -4.39 -6.51 -5.80
C PRO A 65 -4.14 -6.05 -4.35
N GLU A 66 -3.19 -6.68 -3.64
CA GLU A 66 -2.82 -6.26 -2.29
C GLU A 66 -2.07 -4.93 -2.30
N VAL A 67 -1.15 -4.76 -3.25
CA VAL A 67 -0.44 -3.47 -3.44
C VAL A 67 -1.44 -2.39 -3.81
N GLU A 68 -2.39 -2.70 -4.70
CA GLU A 68 -3.48 -1.78 -5.05
C GLU A 68 -4.26 -1.35 -3.82
N ARG A 69 -4.65 -2.31 -2.97
CA ARG A 69 -5.42 -2.02 -1.75
C ARG A 69 -4.66 -1.10 -0.80
N HIS A 70 -3.36 -1.35 -0.58
CA HIS A 70 -2.53 -0.49 0.27
C HIS A 70 -2.29 0.91 -0.34
N ALA A 71 -2.01 0.98 -1.65
CA ALA A 71 -1.79 2.25 -2.34
C ALA A 71 -3.07 3.10 -2.38
N ARG A 72 -4.22 2.49 -2.68
CA ARG A 72 -5.52 3.15 -2.68
C ARG A 72 -5.89 3.69 -1.30
N ALA A 73 -5.69 2.90 -0.24
CA ALA A 73 -5.93 3.33 1.13
C ALA A 73 -5.06 4.55 1.50
N SER A 74 -3.77 4.52 1.14
CA SER A 74 -2.85 5.63 1.41
C SER A 74 -3.19 6.88 0.59
N LEU A 75 -3.62 6.74 -0.68
CA LEU A 75 -4.09 7.86 -1.50
C LEU A 75 -5.34 8.51 -0.92
N ASN A 76 -6.33 7.70 -0.54
CA ASN A 76 -7.56 8.18 0.08
C ASN A 76 -7.27 8.95 1.37
N PHE A 77 -6.34 8.45 2.19
CA PHE A 77 -5.93 9.14 3.41
C PHE A 77 -5.21 10.47 3.12
N GLN A 78 -4.17 10.50 2.27
CA GLN A 78 -3.48 11.75 1.95
C GLN A 78 -4.44 12.78 1.37
N LEU A 79 -5.31 12.38 0.43
CA LEU A 79 -6.28 13.29 -0.17
C LEU A 79 -7.28 13.84 0.88
N SER A 80 -7.66 13.02 1.86
CA SER A 80 -8.49 13.45 2.99
C SER A 80 -7.77 14.46 3.89
N ILE A 81 -6.50 14.22 4.20
CA ILE A 81 -5.65 15.16 4.95
C ILE A 81 -5.51 16.48 4.21
N TRP A 82 -5.33 16.46 2.89
CA TRP A 82 -5.30 17.65 2.05
C TRP A 82 -6.57 18.48 2.15
N ILE A 83 -7.73 17.83 2.03
CA ILE A 83 -9.04 18.48 2.19
C ILE A 83 -9.17 19.09 3.59
N MET A 84 -8.82 18.35 4.64
CA MET A 84 -8.88 18.83 6.02
C MET A 84 -7.93 20.02 6.27
N LYS A 85 -6.71 19.98 5.74
CA LYS A 85 -5.75 21.10 5.81
C LYS A 85 -6.32 22.33 5.11
N LEU A 86 -6.89 22.17 3.91
CA LEU A 86 -7.48 23.27 3.14
C LEU A 86 -8.64 23.94 3.88
N VAL A 87 -9.51 23.16 4.52
CA VAL A 87 -10.62 23.67 5.36
C VAL A 87 -10.09 24.35 6.63
N THR A 88 -8.95 23.90 7.16
CA THR A 88 -8.36 24.45 8.40
C THR A 88 -7.65 25.79 8.17
N ILE A 89 -7.11 26.07 6.98
CA ILE A 89 -6.44 27.34 6.64
C ILE A 89 -7.27 28.58 7.00
N PRO A 90 -8.56 28.73 6.60
CA PRO A 90 -9.36 29.89 7.00
C PRO A 90 -9.61 29.97 8.51
N LEU A 91 -9.66 28.84 9.23
CA LEU A 91 -9.79 28.83 10.69
C LEU A 91 -8.55 29.39 11.39
N CYS A 92 -7.39 29.45 10.72
CA CYS A 92 -6.20 30.09 11.28
C CYS A 92 -6.37 31.61 11.45
N LEU A 93 -7.26 32.25 10.67
CA LEU A 93 -7.55 33.69 10.79
C LEU A 93 -8.17 34.06 12.14
N ILE A 94 -8.85 33.11 12.78
CA ILE A 94 -9.46 33.25 14.11
C ILE A 94 -8.64 32.56 15.22
N LEU A 95 -7.37 32.27 14.96
CA LEU A 95 -6.40 31.58 15.85
C LEU A 95 -6.74 30.14 16.27
N ILE A 96 -7.97 29.66 16.07
CA ILE A 96 -8.38 28.28 16.38
C ILE A 96 -7.80 27.26 15.39
N GLY A 97 -7.43 27.68 14.18
CA GLY A 97 -6.86 26.80 13.17
C GLY A 97 -5.45 26.27 13.50
N PHE A 98 -4.67 26.95 14.33
CA PHE A 98 -3.30 26.53 14.65
C PHE A 98 -3.26 25.19 15.42
N PRO A 99 -4.01 25.01 16.53
CA PRO A 99 -4.12 23.70 17.18
C PRO A 99 -4.63 22.60 16.25
N ALA A 100 -5.65 22.89 15.43
CA ALA A 100 -6.21 21.92 14.50
C ALA A 100 -5.18 21.46 13.45
N LEU A 101 -4.41 22.41 12.89
CA LEU A 101 -3.37 22.11 11.92
C LEU A 101 -2.23 21.29 12.55
N ALA A 102 -1.84 21.60 13.79
CA ALA A 102 -0.85 20.81 14.53
C ALA A 102 -1.30 19.35 14.73
N VAL A 103 -2.56 19.13 15.09
CA VAL A 103 -3.13 17.77 15.22
C VAL A 103 -3.13 17.04 13.87
N LEU A 104 -3.54 17.71 12.78
CA LEU A 104 -3.52 17.12 11.45
C LEU A 104 -2.11 16.71 11.02
N ILE A 105 -1.09 17.53 11.28
CA ILE A 105 0.31 17.20 10.98
C ILE A 105 0.78 15.98 11.77
N LEU A 106 0.42 15.88 13.05
CA LEU A 106 0.78 14.71 13.86
C LEU A 106 0.12 13.43 13.35
N ILE A 107 -1.15 13.51 12.93
CA ILE A 107 -1.89 12.39 12.35
C ILE A 107 -1.25 11.95 11.01
N ASP A 108 -0.96 12.92 10.14
CA ASP A 108 -0.34 12.73 8.82
C ASP A 108 1.09 12.14 8.94
N LEU A 109 1.79 12.42 10.05
CA LEU A 109 3.10 11.83 10.33
C LEU A 109 3.01 10.43 10.97
N ALA A 110 2.04 10.19 11.84
CA ALA A 110 1.98 8.95 12.63
C ALA A 110 1.30 7.80 11.88
N LEU A 111 0.16 8.05 11.23
CA LEU A 111 -0.66 6.98 10.66
C LEU A 111 0.03 6.27 9.47
N PRO A 112 0.66 6.97 8.51
CA PRO A 112 1.37 6.29 7.43
C PRO A 112 2.55 5.45 7.92
N LEU A 113 3.21 5.85 9.02
CA LEU A 113 4.27 5.04 9.64
C LEU A 113 3.70 3.74 10.21
N VAL A 114 2.60 3.83 10.95
CA VAL A 114 1.92 2.65 11.52
C VAL A 114 1.42 1.73 10.40
N ALA A 115 0.86 2.30 9.34
CA ALA A 115 0.42 1.57 8.16
C ALA A 115 1.57 0.86 7.46
N ALA A 116 2.72 1.53 7.29
CA ALA A 116 3.93 0.95 6.72
C ALA A 116 4.45 -0.24 7.56
N ILE A 117 4.53 -0.09 8.89
CA ILE A 117 4.96 -1.17 9.79
C ILE A 117 3.99 -2.36 9.70
N ARG A 118 2.68 -2.10 9.67
CA ARG A 118 1.67 -3.17 9.54
C ARG A 118 1.73 -3.86 8.17
N ALA A 119 1.92 -3.11 7.09
CA ALA A 119 2.09 -3.64 5.74
C ALA A 119 3.32 -4.55 5.64
N GLY A 120 4.43 -4.18 6.29
CA GLY A 120 5.63 -5.02 6.37
C GLY A 120 5.39 -6.35 7.11
N ASN A 121 4.42 -6.37 8.03
CA ASN A 121 3.98 -7.59 8.73
C ASN A 121 2.82 -8.32 8.00
N GLY A 122 2.51 -7.95 6.75
CA GLY A 122 1.43 -8.55 5.97
C GLY A 122 0.02 -8.19 6.46
N LYS A 123 -0.13 -7.16 7.30
CA LYS A 123 -1.42 -6.70 7.82
C LYS A 123 -1.88 -5.44 7.11
N PHE A 124 -3.16 -5.41 6.76
CA PHE A 124 -3.80 -4.20 6.26
C PHE A 124 -4.05 -3.20 7.40
N PHE A 125 -3.93 -1.90 7.12
CA PHE A 125 -4.25 -0.80 8.04
C PHE A 125 -5.31 0.07 7.39
N GLU A 126 -6.45 0.20 8.05
CA GLU A 126 -7.49 1.14 7.67
C GLU A 126 -7.17 2.49 8.31
N TYR A 127 -7.07 3.52 7.47
CA TYR A 127 -6.82 4.86 7.95
C TYR A 127 -8.09 5.43 8.60
N PRO A 128 -8.09 5.69 9.92
CA PRO A 128 -9.15 6.48 10.50
C PRO A 128 -9.12 7.87 9.85
N LEU A 129 -10.31 8.45 9.58
CA LEU A 129 -10.47 9.76 8.93
C LEU A 129 -10.20 9.81 7.42
N ALA A 130 -9.94 8.67 6.77
CA ALA A 130 -9.88 8.63 5.31
C ALA A 130 -11.29 8.57 4.70
N PHE A 131 -11.61 9.53 3.85
CA PHE A 131 -12.76 9.47 2.97
C PHE A 131 -12.45 8.55 1.79
N GLU A 132 -13.43 7.71 1.43
CA GLU A 132 -13.33 6.82 0.28
C GLU A 132 -13.57 7.59 -1.02
N LEU A 133 -12.51 8.23 -1.53
CA LEU A 133 -12.55 9.05 -2.74
C LEU A 133 -12.27 8.20 -3.99
N ILE A 134 -11.38 7.22 -3.85
CA ILE A 134 -11.10 6.17 -4.82
C ILE A 134 -11.74 4.89 -4.29
N GLY A 135 -12.83 4.46 -4.93
CA GLY A 135 -13.57 3.25 -4.56
C GLY A 135 -12.83 1.96 -4.95
N PRO A 136 -13.29 0.79 -4.46
CA PRO A 136 -12.79 -0.51 -4.90
C PRO A 136 -13.01 -0.69 -6.41
N PRO A 137 -12.18 -1.52 -7.07
CA PRO A 137 -12.42 -1.88 -8.46
C PRO A 137 -13.84 -2.45 -8.59
N VAL A 138 -14.56 -2.01 -9.62
CA VAL A 138 -15.87 -2.57 -9.97
C VAL A 138 -15.64 -4.05 -10.25
N GLN A 139 -16.25 -4.91 -9.43
CA GLN A 139 -16.33 -6.34 -9.72
C GLN A 139 -17.27 -6.48 -10.92
N ASP A 140 -16.71 -6.39 -12.13
CA ASP A 140 -17.42 -6.75 -13.35
C ASP A 140 -17.87 -8.21 -13.16
N GLY A 141 -19.14 -8.51 -13.47
CA GLY A 141 -19.83 -9.78 -13.17
C GLY A 141 -19.26 -11.02 -13.89
N ARG A 142 -17.99 -10.99 -14.26
CA ARG A 142 -17.23 -12.05 -14.93
C ARG A 142 -17.00 -13.28 -14.04
N GLU A 143 -17.19 -13.16 -12.73
CA GLU A 143 -17.19 -14.30 -11.80
C GLU A 143 -18.56 -14.99 -11.71
N ALA A 144 -19.67 -14.27 -11.99
CA ALA A 144 -21.02 -14.85 -11.97
C ALA A 144 -21.31 -15.77 -13.17
N GLY A 145 -20.57 -15.64 -14.28
CA GLY A 145 -20.72 -16.48 -15.46
C GLY A 145 -19.90 -17.77 -15.47
N ALA A 146 -19.03 -17.98 -14.48
CA ALA A 146 -18.17 -19.16 -14.42
C ALA A 146 -18.81 -20.35 -13.69
N ASP A 147 -19.79 -20.09 -12.81
CA ASP A 147 -20.47 -21.14 -12.03
C ASP A 147 -21.75 -21.66 -12.72
N GLU A 148 -22.33 -20.90 -13.66
CA GLU A 148 -23.57 -21.28 -14.35
C GLU A 148 -23.33 -22.17 -15.60
N GLY A 149 -22.06 -22.37 -15.98
CA GLY A 149 -21.66 -23.21 -17.12
C GLY A 149 -21.50 -24.70 -16.83
N ASP A 150 -21.41 -25.10 -15.55
CA ASP A 150 -21.14 -26.50 -15.15
C ASP A 150 -22.38 -27.24 -14.60
N ALA A 151 -23.50 -26.53 -14.42
CA ALA A 151 -24.77 -27.14 -14.05
C ALA A 151 -25.55 -27.68 -15.28
N ARG A 152 -24.93 -28.54 -16.08
CA ARG A 152 -25.70 -29.44 -16.97
C ARG A 152 -25.90 -30.77 -16.26
N PRO A 153 -27.11 -31.06 -15.73
CA PRO A 153 -27.38 -32.40 -15.24
C PRO A 153 -27.42 -33.36 -16.42
N ALA A 154 -26.49 -34.31 -16.42
CA ALA A 154 -26.62 -35.55 -17.16
C ALA A 154 -27.79 -36.35 -16.58
N MET A 155 -28.98 -36.19 -17.17
CA MET A 155 -30.15 -37.08 -17.06
C MET A 155 -30.82 -37.00 -18.43
N GLY A 156 -30.90 -38.03 -19.27
CA GLY A 156 -31.10 -39.44 -18.97
C GLY A 156 -32.46 -39.80 -19.57
N ALA A 157 -32.44 -40.42 -20.77
CA ALA A 157 -33.46 -41.25 -21.45
C ALA A 157 -33.42 -41.04 -22.97
#